data_AF-A0A967VS14-F1
#
_entry.id   AF-A0A967VS14-F1
#
_cell.length_a   1.000
_cell.length_b   1.000
_cell.length_c   1.000
_cell.angle_alpha   90.00
_cell.angle_beta   90.00
_cell.angle_gamma   90.00
#
_symmetry.space_group_name_H-M   'P 1'
#
loop_
_entity.id
_entity.type
_entity.pdbx_description
1 polymer ?
#
loop_
_entity_poly.entity_id
_entity_poly.type
_entity_poly.pdbx_seq_one_letter_code
_entity_poly.pdbx_strand_id
1 'polypeptide(L)'
;GGPHAADVIAEGIAFPWEGPDLAVAVIDPDLGPGGYAYLLRHGGRATLASVLWRGFRSIHERLARTEAWFAEHYGVRPGRRHRFGGFGN
;
A
#
# COMPACT_ATOMS: atom_id res chain seq x y z
N GLY A 1 8.21 17.60 -24.74
CA GLY A 1 8.60 16.24 -25.14
C GLY A 1 9.73 15.77 -24.26
N GLY A 2 9.40 15.10 -23.16
CA GLY A 2 10.30 14.51 -22.16
C GLY A 2 9.47 13.56 -21.29
N PRO A 3 10.04 12.52 -20.68
CA PRO A 3 9.24 11.50 -20.00
C PRO A 3 8.48 12.12 -18.84
N HIS A 4 7.15 11.96 -18.84
CA HIS A 4 6.31 12.33 -17.71
C HIS A 4 6.71 11.46 -16.52
N ALA A 5 7.55 12.00 -15.63
CA ALA A 5 7.85 11.36 -14.36
C ALA A 5 6.55 11.31 -13.57
N ALA A 6 6.11 10.12 -13.16
CA ALA A 6 4.97 10.01 -12.27
C ALA A 6 5.26 10.80 -10.99
N ASP A 7 4.38 11.71 -10.60
CA ASP A 7 4.50 12.46 -9.34
C ASP A 7 4.22 11.56 -8.13
N VAL A 8 3.49 10.46 -8.37
CA VAL A 8 3.12 9.46 -7.36
C VAL A 8 3.18 8.06 -7.94
N ILE A 9 3.66 7.10 -7.15
CA ILE A 9 3.50 5.67 -7.43
C ILE A 9 2.80 4.97 -6.27
N ALA A 10 2.05 3.91 -6.58
CA ALA A 10 1.45 3.04 -5.59
C ALA A 10 1.70 1.58 -5.96
N GLU A 11 1.97 0.76 -4.95
CA GLU A 11 1.93 -0.70 -5.07
C GLU A 11 1.14 -1.25 -3.90
N GLY A 12 0.30 -2.24 -4.18
CA GLY A 12 -0.55 -2.84 -3.18
C GLY A 12 -0.95 -4.27 -3.50
N ILE A 13 -1.69 -4.85 -2.56
CA ILE A 13 -2.17 -6.22 -2.59
C ILE A 13 -3.65 -6.20 -2.26
N ALA A 14 -4.46 -6.78 -3.14
CA ALA A 14 -5.86 -7.04 -2.89
C ALA A 14 -6.06 -8.48 -2.42
N PHE A 15 -6.82 -8.68 -1.34
CA PHE A 15 -7.02 -9.99 -0.71
C PHE A 15 -8.38 -10.08 0.02
N PRO A 16 -9.02 -11.26 0.08
CA PRO A 16 -10.13 -11.53 0.99
C PRO A 16 -9.68 -11.39 2.44
N TRP A 17 -10.48 -10.67 3.23
CA TRP A 17 -10.30 -10.53 4.67
C TRP A 17 -11.63 -10.11 5.28
N GLU A 18 -12.22 -11.01 6.06
CA GLU A 18 -13.55 -10.83 6.64
C GLU A 18 -13.55 -9.91 7.85
N GLY A 19 -14.71 -9.29 8.11
CA GLY A 19 -14.96 -8.43 9.26
C GLY A 19 -15.57 -7.08 8.87
N PRO A 20 -15.83 -6.20 9.86
CA PRO A 20 -16.50 -4.92 9.63
C PRO A 20 -15.68 -3.98 8.74
N ASP A 21 -16.33 -3.12 7.97
CA ASP A 21 -15.59 -2.19 7.11
C ASP A 21 -14.56 -1.36 7.91
N LEU A 22 -13.39 -1.16 7.29
CA LEU A 22 -12.24 -0.53 7.94
C LEU A 22 -11.52 0.35 6.93
N ALA A 23 -11.13 1.55 7.35
CA ALA A 23 -10.23 2.40 6.60
C ALA A 23 -9.16 2.95 7.52
N VAL A 24 -7.90 2.68 7.20
CA VAL A 24 -6.73 3.14 7.95
C VAL A 24 -5.74 3.73 6.96
N ALA A 25 -5.25 4.92 7.28
CA ALA A 25 -4.11 5.54 6.61
C ALA A 25 -2.99 5.77 7.62
N VAL A 26 -1.76 5.52 7.20
CA VAL A 26 -0.56 5.69 8.03
C VAL A 26 0.39 6.64 7.30
N ILE A 27 0.71 7.75 7.95
CA ILE A 27 1.69 8.71 7.46
C ILE A 27 3.01 8.39 8.15
N ASP A 28 3.84 7.62 7.47
CA ASP A 28 5.15 7.22 7.95
C ASP A 28 6.12 7.18 6.75
N PRO A 29 7.20 7.98 6.75
CA PRO A 29 8.20 7.97 5.68
C PRO A 29 8.84 6.59 5.44
N ASP A 30 8.84 5.70 6.42
CA ASP A 30 9.37 4.35 6.27
C ASP A 30 8.42 3.42 5.52
N LEU A 31 7.12 3.72 5.53
CA LEU A 31 6.09 2.97 4.82
C LEU A 31 5.72 3.62 3.48
N GLY A 32 5.76 4.95 3.40
CA GLY A 32 5.42 5.72 2.21
C GLY A 32 6.20 7.03 2.14
N PRO A 33 7.45 7.04 1.64
CA PRO A 33 8.25 8.25 1.53
C PRO A 33 7.54 9.42 0.82
N GLY A 34 7.20 10.44 1.60
CA GLY A 34 6.46 11.61 1.14
C GLY A 34 4.96 11.34 0.88
N GLY A 35 4.53 10.09 0.83
CA GLY A 35 3.14 9.70 0.69
C GLY A 35 2.60 9.06 1.97
N TYR A 36 1.93 7.92 1.82
CA TYR A 36 1.25 7.22 2.91
C TYR A 36 1.09 5.74 2.60
N ALA A 37 0.85 4.94 3.63
CA ALA A 37 0.37 3.57 3.49
C ALA A 37 -1.10 3.48 3.91
N TYR A 38 -1.82 2.48 3.41
CA TYR A 38 -3.22 2.28 3.80
C TYR A 38 -3.64 0.82 3.86
N LEU A 39 -4.70 0.58 4.63
CA LEU A 39 -5.50 -0.64 4.66
C LEU A 39 -6.97 -0.26 4.55
N LEU A 40 -7.62 -0.76 3.50
CA LEU A 40 -9.06 -0.64 3.30
C LEU A 40 -9.67 -2.04 3.36
N ARG A 41 -10.74 -2.22 4.11
CA ARG A 41 -11.61 -3.40 4.08
C ARG A 41 -13.04 -2.95 3.79
N HIS A 42 -13.66 -3.58 2.81
CA HIS A 42 -15.05 -3.36 2.47
C HIS A 42 -15.67 -4.66 1.94
N GLY A 43 -16.78 -5.11 2.55
CA GLY A 43 -17.54 -6.27 2.07
C GLY A 43 -16.71 -7.56 1.95
N GLY A 44 -15.94 -7.90 2.99
CA GLY A 44 -15.11 -9.13 3.02
C GLY A 44 -13.84 -9.09 2.15
N ARG A 45 -13.57 -7.95 1.50
CA ARG A 45 -12.38 -7.73 0.68
C ARG A 45 -11.53 -6.63 1.28
N ALA A 46 -10.22 -6.77 1.16
CA ALA A 46 -9.27 -5.79 1.62
C ALA A 46 -8.21 -5.45 0.58
N THR A 47 -7.71 -4.23 0.69
CA THR A 47 -6.59 -3.71 -0.08
C THR A 47 -5.60 -3.07 0.88
N LEU A 48 -4.34 -3.49 0.81
CA LEU A 48 -3.23 -2.86 1.49
C LEU A 48 -2.29 -2.27 0.44
N ALA A 49 -1.81 -1.05 0.63
CA ALA A 49 -0.85 -0.46 -0.30
C ALA A 49 0.10 0.53 0.36
N SER A 50 1.23 0.74 -0.32
CA SER A 50 2.19 1.80 -0.07
C SER A 50 2.15 2.80 -1.23
N VAL A 51 2.09 4.10 -0.92
CA VAL A 51 2.04 5.21 -1.86
C VAL A 51 3.26 6.10 -1.62
N LEU A 52 4.03 6.34 -2.68
CA LEU A 52 5.29 7.10 -2.64
C LEU A 52 5.18 8.32 -3.55
N TRP A 53 5.61 9.48 -3.06
CA TRP A 53 5.81 10.68 -3.88
C TRP A 53 7.28 10.89 -4.25
N ARG A 54 8.18 10.17 -3.58
CA ARG A 54 9.62 10.16 -3.86
C ARG A 54 10.23 8.80 -3.56
N GLY A 55 11.46 8.57 -4.03
CA GLY A 55 12.17 7.32 -3.75
C GLY A 55 11.57 6.09 -4.42
N PHE A 56 11.02 6.27 -5.63
CA PHE A 56 10.23 5.28 -6.37
C PHE A 56 10.85 3.90 -6.52
N ARG A 57 12.19 3.82 -6.60
CA ARG A 57 12.93 2.54 -6.66
C ARG A 57 12.72 1.65 -5.43
N SER A 58 12.27 2.21 -4.31
CA SER A 58 12.05 1.46 -3.07
C SER A 58 10.64 0.87 -2.92
N ILE A 59 9.74 1.04 -3.89
CA ILE A 59 8.32 0.69 -3.74
C ILE A 59 8.06 -0.73 -3.25
N HIS A 60 8.76 -1.73 -3.79
CA HIS A 60 8.62 -3.13 -3.35
C HIS A 60 9.06 -3.34 -1.89
N GLU A 61 10.12 -2.66 -1.46
CA GLU A 61 10.59 -2.68 -0.08
C GLU A 61 9.56 -2.00 0.85
N ARG A 62 9.02 -0.86 0.41
CA ARG A 62 8.01 -0.11 1.16
C ARG A 62 6.71 -0.88 1.30
N LEU A 63 6.29 -1.60 0.26
CA LEU A 63 5.15 -2.51 0.36
C LEU A 63 5.42 -3.63 1.38
N ALA A 64 6.60 -4.27 1.36
CA ALA A 64 6.94 -5.33 2.31
C ALA A 64 6.93 -4.82 3.77
N ARG A 65 7.45 -3.61 4.02
CA ARG A 65 7.37 -2.95 5.33
C ARG A 65 5.92 -2.64 5.73
N THR A 66 5.11 -2.21 4.77
CA THR A 66 3.68 -1.95 4.98
C THR A 66 2.94 -3.22 5.36
N GLU A 67 3.19 -4.34 4.68
CA GLU A 67 2.63 -5.66 5.02
C GLU A 67 3.00 -6.05 6.47
N ALA A 68 4.26 -5.90 6.86
CA ALA A 68 4.73 -6.22 8.20
C ALA A 68 4.08 -5.33 9.27
N TRP A 69 4.02 -4.02 9.03
CA TRP A 69 3.43 -3.06 9.96
C TRP A 69 1.95 -3.34 10.22
N PHE A 70 1.17 -3.55 9.15
CA PHE A 70 -0.25 -3.88 9.30
C PHE A 70 -0.48 -5.29 9.89
N ALA A 71 0.42 -6.24 9.63
CA ALA A 71 0.37 -7.55 10.28
C ALA A 71 0.56 -7.45 11.80
N GLU A 72 1.44 -6.57 12.26
CA GLU A 72 1.67 -6.31 13.69
C GLU A 72 0.48 -5.60 14.36
N HIS A 73 -0.06 -4.56 13.72
CA HIS A 73 -1.06 -3.69 14.35
C HIS A 73 -2.51 -4.17 14.17
N TYR A 74 -2.80 -4.89 13.09
CA TYR A 74 -4.17 -5.32 12.73
C TYR A 74 -4.29 -6.84 12.52
N GLY A 75 -3.19 -7.59 12.67
CA GLY A 75 -3.19 -9.04 12.47
C GLY A 75 -3.42 -9.48 11.02
N VAL A 76 -3.32 -8.55 10.06
CA VAL A 76 -3.66 -8.83 8.66
C VAL A 76 -2.48 -9.44 7.90
N ARG A 77 -2.73 -10.51 7.15
CA ARG A 77 -1.69 -11.22 6.37
C ARG A 77 -2.20 -11.51 4.96
N PRO A 78 -1.86 -10.66 3.96
CA PRO A 78 -2.37 -10.78 2.60
C PRO A 78 -2.05 -12.12 1.92
N GLY A 79 -0.90 -12.73 2.24
CA GLY A 79 -0.40 -13.96 1.62
C GLY A 79 0.10 -13.76 0.18
N ARG A 80 0.31 -14.84 -0.58
CA ARG A 80 0.61 -14.77 -2.03
C ARG A 80 -0.66 -14.39 -2.81
N ARG A 81 -0.96 -13.09 -2.91
CA ARG A 81 -2.13 -12.60 -3.64
C ARG A 81 -1.79 -11.54 -4.68
N HIS A 82 -2.81 -11.13 -5.42
CA HIS A 82 -2.72 -10.29 -6.60
C HIS A 82 -2.13 -8.92 -6.24
N ARG A 83 -0.84 -8.75 -6.56
CA ARG A 83 -0.17 -7.46 -6.52
C ARG A 83 -0.69 -6.59 -7.64
N PHE A 84 -0.84 -5.30 -7.37
CA PHE A 84 -1.09 -4.30 -8.38
C PHE A 84 -0.11 -3.15 -8.20
N GLY A 85 0.22 -2.48 -9.30
CA GLY A 85 0.99 -1.25 -9.31
C GLY A 85 0.23 -0.18 -10.11
N GLY A 86 0.43 1.08 -9.74
CA GLY A 86 -0.18 2.21 -10.41
C GLY A 86 0.70 3.47 -10.33
N PHE A 87 0.51 4.36 -11.29
CA PHE A 87 1.15 5.67 -11.35
C PHE A 87 0.05 6.75 -11.26
N GLY A 88 0.30 7.83 -10.54
CA GLY A 88 -0.56 9.01 -10.46
C GLY A 88 0.15 10.24 -11.02
N ASN A 89 -0.64 11.17 -11.55
CA ASN A 89 -0.23 12.53 -11.94
C ASN A 89 -0.92 13.54 -11.02
#